data_AF-A0A3D4PX51-F1
#
_entry.id   AF-A0A3D4PX51-F1
#
_cell.length_a   1.000
_cell.length_b   1.000
_cell.length_c   1.000
_cell.angle_alpha   90.00
_cell.angle_beta   90.00
_cell.angle_gamma   90.00
#
_symmetry.space_group_name_H-M   'P 1'
#
loop_
_entity.id
_entity.type
_entity.pdbx_description
1 polymer ?
#
loop_
_entity_poly.entity_id
_entity_poly.type
_entity_poly.pdbx_seq_one_letter_code
_entity_poly.pdbx_strand_id
1 'polypeptide(L)'
;DDFGTGYSSLAYLQRFPIQKLKIDRSFINDIHDDDNDAAIAKSIIGLAHNMQMRVVAEGVENERQAEWLRDKGCDQAQGFLYAKPMTAKQLESHFHNGRFYFDGTIVQLEAHLKLGA
;
A
#
# COMPACT_ATOMS: atom_id res chain seq x y z
N ASP A 1 1.48 -9.39 -6.23
CA ASP A 1 1.42 -9.63 -4.79
C ASP A 1 2.82 -9.77 -4.26
N ASP A 2 3.02 -9.38 -3.00
CA ASP A 2 4.20 -9.68 -2.19
C ASP A 2 5.54 -9.34 -2.85
N PHE A 3 5.61 -8.18 -3.54
CA PHE A 3 6.85 -7.79 -4.20
C PHE A 3 7.91 -7.45 -3.15
N GLY A 4 9.09 -8.04 -3.32
CA GLY A 4 10.20 -7.98 -2.36
C GLY A 4 10.41 -9.26 -1.56
N THR A 5 9.44 -10.19 -1.52
CA THR A 5 9.60 -11.51 -0.89
C THR A 5 9.79 -12.61 -1.95
N GLY A 6 10.58 -13.64 -1.65
CA GLY A 6 10.83 -14.75 -2.58
C GLY A 6 11.44 -14.32 -3.93
N TYR A 7 10.89 -14.82 -5.04
CA TYR A 7 11.39 -14.52 -6.39
C TYR A 7 10.70 -13.28 -6.98
N SER A 8 11.25 -12.11 -6.71
CA SER A 8 10.82 -10.85 -7.32
C SER A 8 11.57 -10.60 -8.62
N SER A 9 10.86 -10.61 -9.75
CA SER A 9 11.47 -10.44 -11.09
C SER A 9 11.10 -9.10 -11.71
N LEU A 10 12.08 -8.21 -11.81
CA LEU A 10 11.95 -6.95 -12.55
C LEU A 10 11.64 -7.20 -14.04
N ALA A 11 12.15 -8.29 -14.61
CA ALA A 11 11.89 -8.64 -16.00
C ALA A 11 10.40 -8.95 -16.27
N TYR A 12 9.67 -9.46 -15.27
CA TYR A 12 8.22 -9.66 -15.41
C TYR A 12 7.44 -8.35 -15.30
N LEU A 13 7.87 -7.42 -14.44
CA LEU A 13 7.27 -6.09 -14.36
C LEU A 13 7.33 -5.34 -15.71
N GLN A 14 8.39 -5.54 -16.49
CA GLN A 14 8.52 -4.94 -17.82
C GLN A 14 7.65 -5.61 -18.89
N ARG A 15 7.38 -6.91 -18.77
CA ARG A 15 6.69 -7.70 -19.81
C ARG A 15 5.18 -7.66 -19.68
N PHE A 16 4.67 -7.57 -18.45
CA PHE A 16 3.25 -7.57 -18.20
C PHE A 16 2.74 -6.15 -18.02
N PRO A 17 1.54 -5.82 -18.55
CA PRO A 17 0.91 -4.54 -18.30
C PRO A 17 0.34 -4.56 -16.87
N ILE A 18 1.21 -4.44 -15.87
CA ILE A 18 0.84 -4.36 -14.46
C ILE A 18 0.62 -2.88 -14.13
N GLN A 19 -0.48 -2.56 -13.46
CA GLN A 19 -0.79 -1.18 -13.06
C GLN A 19 -0.46 -0.88 -11.60
N LYS A 20 -0.19 -1.92 -10.80
CA LYS A 20 0.00 -1.80 -9.35
C LYS A 20 1.08 -2.74 -8.83
N LEU A 21 1.93 -2.22 -7.97
CA LEU A 21 2.88 -2.97 -7.17
C LEU A 21 2.44 -2.98 -5.72
N LYS A 22 2.52 -4.11 -5.03
CA LYS A 22 2.17 -4.19 -3.60
C LYS A 22 3.43 -4.48 -2.79
N ILE A 23 3.63 -3.74 -1.71
CA ILE A 23 4.71 -3.92 -0.73
C ILE A 23 4.21 -4.93 0.29
N ASP A 24 4.93 -6.05 0.45
CA ASP A 24 4.60 -7.07 1.45
C ASP A 24 4.62 -6.48 2.87
N ARG A 25 3.71 -6.96 3.72
CA ARG A 25 3.62 -6.58 5.13
C ARG A 25 4.91 -6.77 5.92
N SER A 26 5.77 -7.71 5.52
CA SER A 26 7.05 -7.95 6.19
C SER A 26 7.90 -6.68 6.22
N PHE A 27 7.83 -5.84 5.19
CA PHE A 27 8.58 -4.57 5.12
C PHE A 27 7.82 -3.40 5.76
N ILE A 28 6.58 -3.60 6.20
CA ILE A 28 5.73 -2.58 6.81
C ILE A 28 5.70 -2.70 8.33
N ASN A 29 5.72 -3.94 8.85
CA ASN A 29 5.60 -4.22 10.28
C ASN A 29 6.61 -3.42 11.11
N ASP A 30 7.89 -3.52 10.76
CA ASP A 30 9.01 -2.95 11.51
C ASP A 30 9.63 -1.72 10.82
N ILE A 31 8.87 -1.03 9.95
CA ILE A 31 9.34 0.07 9.08
C ILE A 31 9.93 1.30 9.83
N HIS A 32 9.68 1.41 11.14
CA HIS A 32 10.26 2.45 12.01
C HIS A 32 11.48 1.99 12.80
N ASP A 33 11.67 0.68 12.92
CA ASP A 33 12.62 0.05 13.83
C ASP A 33 13.71 -0.74 13.09
N ASP A 34 13.49 -1.11 11.82
CA ASP A 34 14.47 -1.73 10.93
C ASP A 34 14.76 -0.87 9.68
N ASP A 35 15.99 -0.35 9.60
CA ASP A 35 16.46 0.47 8.49
C ASP A 35 16.46 -0.27 7.14
N ASN A 36 16.62 -1.60 7.13
CA ASN A 36 16.56 -2.39 5.90
C ASN A 36 15.13 -2.46 5.37
N ASP A 37 14.15 -2.71 6.22
CA ASP A 37 12.74 -2.75 5.83
C ASP A 37 12.29 -1.39 5.30
N ALA A 38 12.67 -0.31 5.99
CA ALA A 38 12.45 1.06 5.54
C ALA A 38 13.11 1.34 4.17
N ALA A 39 14.35 0.89 3.95
CA ALA A 39 15.07 1.06 2.70
C ALA A 39 14.44 0.26 1.54
N ILE A 40 13.99 -0.97 1.80
CA ILE A 40 13.32 -1.83 0.83
C ILE A 40 11.98 -1.22 0.44
N ALA A 41 11.12 -0.88 1.41
CA ALA A 41 9.83 -0.25 1.16
C ALA A 41 9.98 1.04 0.33
N LYS A 42 10.92 1.91 0.71
CA LYS A 42 11.23 3.14 -0.06
C LYS A 42 11.68 2.84 -1.48
N SER A 43 12.51 1.81 -1.68
CA SER A 43 13.00 1.42 -3.01
C SER A 43 11.87 0.87 -3.89
N ILE A 44 10.94 0.11 -3.31
CA ILE A 44 9.78 -0.41 -4.03
C ILE A 44 8.84 0.72 -4.46
N ILE A 45 8.61 1.73 -3.60
CA ILE A 45 7.84 2.93 -3.96
C ILE A 45 8.48 3.63 -5.17
N GLY A 46 9.78 3.91 -5.10
CA GLY A 46 10.50 4.58 -6.20
C GLY A 46 10.49 3.77 -7.50
N LEU A 47 10.65 2.45 -7.41
CA LEU A 47 10.56 1.56 -8.57
C LEU A 47 9.17 1.61 -9.22
N ALA A 48 8.10 1.51 -8.43
CA ALA A 48 6.73 1.54 -8.93
C ALA A 48 6.46 2.82 -9.72
N HIS A 49 6.81 3.97 -9.16
CA HIS A 49 6.62 5.27 -9.80
C HIS A 49 7.46 5.45 -11.07
N ASN A 50 8.72 5.01 -11.06
CA ASN A 50 9.58 5.04 -12.25
C ASN A 50 9.03 4.19 -13.40
N MET A 51 8.28 3.14 -13.08
CA MET A 51 7.60 2.28 -14.03
C MET A 51 6.14 2.70 -14.30
N GLN A 52 5.74 3.89 -13.84
CA GLN A 52 4.39 4.44 -14.00
C GLN A 52 3.28 3.55 -13.41
N MET A 53 3.62 2.79 -12.36
CA MET A 53 2.69 1.96 -11.59
C MET A 53 2.30 2.66 -10.29
N ARG A 54 1.11 2.36 -9.79
CA ARG A 54 0.73 2.72 -8.41
C ARG A 54 1.34 1.73 -7.42
N VAL A 55 1.59 2.17 -6.19
CA VAL A 55 2.05 1.33 -5.09
C VAL A 55 0.99 1.21 -3.99
N VAL A 56 0.81 0.00 -3.47
CA VAL A 56 -0.05 -0.29 -2.31
C VAL A 56 0.79 -0.92 -1.21
N ALA A 57 0.81 -0.34 -0.02
CA ALA A 57 1.43 -0.98 1.15
C ALA A 57 0.43 -1.91 1.85
N GLU A 58 0.85 -3.13 2.18
CA GLU A 58 0.04 -4.11 2.88
C GLU A 58 0.43 -4.25 4.36
N GLY A 59 -0.52 -4.60 5.22
CA GLY A 59 -0.25 -4.79 6.65
C GLY A 59 -0.06 -3.48 7.42
N VAL A 60 -0.70 -2.39 7.01
CA VAL A 60 -0.69 -1.14 7.78
C VAL A 60 -1.62 -1.27 8.99
N GLU A 61 -1.05 -1.30 10.19
CA GLU A 61 -1.76 -1.56 11.44
C GLU A 61 -1.87 -0.32 12.35
N ASN A 62 -1.07 0.72 12.13
CA ASN A 62 -1.10 1.93 12.94
C ASN A 62 -0.82 3.22 12.14
N GLU A 63 -1.21 4.36 12.71
CA GLU A 63 -1.07 5.68 12.08
C GLU A 63 0.38 6.06 11.78
N ARG A 64 1.34 5.67 12.62
CA ARG A 64 2.77 5.96 12.37
C ARG A 64 3.25 5.30 11.08
N GLN A 65 2.85 4.07 10.81
CA GLN A 65 3.16 3.39 9.54
C GLN A 65 2.49 4.13 8.36
N ALA A 66 1.21 4.50 8.49
CA ALA A 66 0.49 5.22 7.45
C ALA A 66 1.10 6.59 7.13
N GLU A 67 1.49 7.36 8.15
CA GLU A 67 2.17 8.64 8.02
C GLU A 67 3.51 8.50 7.32
N TRP A 68 4.33 7.52 7.73
CA TRP A 68 5.61 7.25 7.07
C TRP A 68 5.42 6.94 5.59
N LEU A 69 4.46 6.06 5.27
CA LEU A 69 4.16 5.66 3.89
C LEU A 69 3.70 6.84 3.05
N ARG A 70 2.82 7.68 3.60
CA ARG A 70 2.35 8.93 2.99
C ARG A 70 3.51 9.87 2.71
N ASP A 71 4.41 10.06 3.67
CA ASP A 71 5.59 10.92 3.54
C ASP A 71 6.61 10.42 2.50
N LYS A 72 6.67 9.11 2.27
CA LYS A 72 7.48 8.52 1.19
C LYS A 72 6.77 8.49 -0.16
N GLY A 73 5.53 8.96 -0.23
CA GLY A 73 4.74 9.02 -1.45
C GLY A 73 4.09 7.70 -1.84
N CYS A 74 3.87 6.77 -0.91
CA CYS A 74 3.06 5.58 -1.20
C CYS A 74 1.63 6.01 -1.58
N ASP A 75 1.04 5.44 -2.65
CA ASP A 75 -0.25 5.89 -3.16
C ASP A 75 -1.43 5.35 -2.34
N GLN A 76 -1.34 4.09 -1.91
CA GLN A 76 -2.44 3.41 -1.24
C GLN A 76 -1.97 2.54 -0.08
N ALA A 77 -2.85 2.28 0.89
CA ALA A 77 -2.55 1.40 2.02
C ALA A 77 -3.69 0.43 2.31
N GLN A 78 -3.32 -0.77 2.74
CA GLN A 78 -4.21 -1.81 3.22
C GLN A 78 -3.72 -2.36 4.56
N GLY A 79 -4.63 -2.52 5.51
CA GLY A 79 -4.33 -3.21 6.77
C GLY A 79 -5.36 -2.95 7.85
N PHE A 80 -5.09 -3.50 9.04
CA PHE A 80 -6.05 -3.49 10.16
C PHE A 80 -6.32 -2.10 10.73
N LEU A 81 -5.49 -1.10 10.41
CA LEU A 81 -5.79 0.30 10.70
C LEU A 81 -7.12 0.73 10.06
N TYR A 82 -7.39 0.29 8.83
CA TYR A 82 -8.56 0.69 8.06
C TYR A 82 -9.68 -0.35 8.12
N ALA A 83 -9.33 -1.62 7.95
CA ALA A 83 -10.29 -2.69 7.76
C ALA A 83 -9.72 -4.03 8.21
N LYS A 84 -10.46 -4.75 9.06
CA LYS A 84 -10.18 -6.17 9.29
C LYS A 84 -10.84 -7.03 8.21
N PRO A 85 -10.29 -8.21 7.88
CA PRO A 85 -10.98 -9.21 7.09
C PRO A 85 -12.38 -9.44 7.64
N MET A 86 -13.36 -9.41 6.75
CA MET A 86 -14.77 -9.48 7.13
C MET A 86 -15.47 -10.53 6.27
N THR A 87 -16.54 -11.08 6.83
CA THR A 87 -17.41 -12.03 6.11
C THR A 87 -18.12 -11.32 4.96
N ALA A 88 -18.56 -12.08 3.95
CA ALA A 88 -19.38 -11.54 2.87
C ALA A 88 -20.62 -10.80 3.40
N LYS A 89 -21.27 -11.32 4.45
CA LYS A 89 -22.43 -10.68 5.09
C LYS A 89 -22.09 -9.32 5.73
N GLN A 90 -20.92 -9.20 6.34
CA GLN A 90 -20.45 -7.91 6.87
C GLN A 90 -20.15 -6.95 5.72
N LEU A 91 -19.51 -7.43 4.64
CA LEU A 91 -19.24 -6.63 3.46
C LEU A 91 -20.53 -6.12 2.79
N GLU A 92 -21.57 -6.95 2.70
CA GLU A 92 -22.89 -6.59 2.16
C GLU A 92 -23.52 -5.40 2.90
N SER A 93 -23.31 -5.27 4.21
CA SER A 93 -23.82 -4.11 4.96
C SER A 93 -23.16 -2.79 4.57
N HIS A 94 -22.05 -2.83 3.83
CA HIS A 94 -21.42 -1.65 3.24
C HIS A 94 -21.86 -1.40 1.79
N PHE A 95 -22.67 -2.27 1.19
CA PHE A 95 -23.12 -2.15 -0.21
C PHE A 95 -24.56 -1.66 -0.27
N HIS A 96 -24.75 -0.40 -0.69
CA HIS A 96 -26.08 0.19 -0.85
C HIS A 96 -26.26 0.75 -2.26
N ASN A 97 -27.42 0.55 -2.88
CA ASN A 97 -27.76 1.13 -4.19
C ASN A 97 -26.68 0.93 -5.28
N GLY A 98 -26.05 -0.25 -5.33
CA GLY A 98 -25.02 -0.55 -6.32
C GLY A 98 -23.63 0.04 -6.04
N ARG A 99 -23.42 0.63 -4.85
CA ARG A 99 -22.16 1.28 -4.45
C ARG A 99 -21.71 0.80 -3.07
N PHE A 100 -20.40 0.69 -2.88
CA PHE A 100 -19.79 0.49 -1.57
C PHE A 100 -19.67 1.84 -0.85
N TYR A 101 -20.11 1.90 0.41
CA TYR A 101 -19.96 3.04 1.33
C TYR A 101 -18.96 2.65 2.41
N PHE A 102 -17.78 2.30 1.96
CA PHE A 102 -16.63 1.92 2.75
C PHE A 102 -15.42 2.39 1.96
N ASP A 103 -14.46 3.08 2.60
CA ASP A 103 -13.24 3.57 1.92
C ASP A 103 -12.30 2.45 1.43
N GLY A 104 -12.81 1.22 1.40
CA GLY A 104 -12.13 0.03 0.91
C GLY A 104 -11.24 -0.59 1.97
N THR A 105 -10.81 -1.82 1.72
CA THR A 105 -9.64 -2.38 2.41
C THR A 105 -8.35 -1.68 1.97
N ILE A 106 -8.39 -1.00 0.82
CA ILE A 106 -7.30 -0.21 0.27
C ILE A 106 -7.74 1.25 0.23
N VAL A 107 -7.15 2.08 1.08
CA VAL A 107 -7.41 3.53 1.12
C VAL A 107 -6.38 4.28 0.29
N GLN A 108 -6.74 5.47 -0.23
CA GLN A 108 -5.73 6.38 -0.79
C GLN A 108 -4.97 7.05 0.35
N LEU A 109 -3.64 7.11 0.23
CA LEU A 109 -2.82 7.96 1.08
C LEU A 109 -2.70 9.31 0.36
N GLU A 110 -3.59 10.24 0.68
CA GLU A 110 -3.46 11.61 0.15
C GLU A 110 -2.13 12.21 0.64
N ALA A 111 -1.32 12.72 -0.29
CA ALA A 111 -0.14 13.46 0.09
C ALA A 111 -0.55 14.72 0.86
N HIS A 112 0.15 15.04 1.94
CA HIS A 112 0.11 16.42 2.43
C HIS A 112 0.59 17.30 1.28
N LEU A 113 -0.31 18.08 0.69
CA LEU A 113 0.09 19.28 -0.02
C LEU A 113 0.94 20.06 0.97
N LYS A 114 2.28 20.03 0.80
CA LYS A 114 3.13 21.03 1.44
C LYS A 114 2.65 22.35 0.87
N LEU A 115 1.77 23.01 1.62
CA LEU A 115 1.48 24.43 1.43
C LEU A 115 2.85 25.10 1.42
N GLY A 116 3.22 25.58 0.23
CA GLY A 116 4.51 26.23 0.02
C GLY A 116 4.68 27.35 1.03
N ALA A 117 5.87 27.38 1.64
CA ALA A 117 6.46 28.54 2.27
C ALA A 117 7.83 28.73 1.64
#